data_AF-A0A3B0SQN5-F1
#
_entry.id   AF-A0A3B0SQN5-F1
#
_cell.length_a   1.000
_cell.length_b   1.000
_cell.length_c   1.000
_cell.angle_alpha   90.00
_cell.angle_beta   90.00
_cell.angle_gamma   90.00
#
_symmetry.space_group_name_H-M   'P 1'
#
loop_
_entity.id
_entity.type
_entity.pdbx_description
1 polymer ?
#
loop_
_entity_poly.entity_id
_entity_poly.type
_entity_poly.pdbx_seq_one_letter_code
_entity_poly.pdbx_strand_id
1 'polypeptide(L)'
;MIDTRAHFGFHADPCTREIRVEHHHRLPHYDDALEGLLYTVQHRQSAALIAPAGTGKSALLRALVDQLPEARYRVHYVKVTDLSKRDMCREIACAAGCEPKGSYNWLVR
;
A
#
# COMPACT_ATOMS: atom_id res chain seq x y z
N MET A 1 -29.34 -1.24 -15.55
CA MET A 1 -28.21 -1.76 -14.74
C MET A 1 -28.84 -2.54 -13.59
N ILE A 2 -28.46 -3.79 -13.36
CA ILE A 2 -29.00 -4.58 -12.24
C ILE A 2 -28.47 -3.97 -10.94
N ASP A 3 -29.35 -3.71 -9.97
CA ASP A 3 -28.93 -3.36 -8.61
C ASP A 3 -28.30 -4.60 -7.97
N THR A 4 -26.98 -4.65 -7.99
CA THR A 4 -26.19 -5.78 -7.49
C THR A 4 -26.34 -5.96 -5.98
N ARG A 5 -26.57 -4.89 -5.21
CA ARG A 5 -26.79 -4.99 -3.76
C ARG A 5 -28.12 -5.66 -3.46
N ALA A 6 -29.18 -5.22 -4.12
CA ALA A 6 -30.51 -5.83 -3.96
C ALA A 6 -30.55 -7.27 -4.49
N HIS A 7 -29.86 -7.55 -5.60
CA HIS A 7 -29.86 -8.88 -6.23
C HIS A 7 -29.08 -9.93 -5.42
N PHE A 8 -27.94 -9.56 -4.83
CA PHE A 8 -27.08 -10.48 -4.07
C PHE A 8 -27.18 -10.32 -2.53
N GLY A 9 -27.99 -9.38 -2.04
CA GLY A 9 -28.18 -9.14 -0.62
C GLY A 9 -26.97 -8.51 0.08
N PHE A 10 -26.17 -7.72 -0.63
CA PHE A 10 -24.98 -7.09 -0.02
C PHE A 10 -25.35 -5.87 0.84
N HIS A 11 -24.68 -5.74 1.98
CA HIS A 11 -24.82 -4.59 2.89
C HIS A 11 -24.09 -3.32 2.41
N ALA A 12 -23.17 -3.46 1.45
CA ALA A 12 -22.40 -2.38 0.85
C ALA A 12 -22.05 -2.71 -0.60
N ASP A 13 -21.57 -1.72 -1.35
CA ASP A 13 -21.14 -1.94 -2.73
C ASP A 13 -19.93 -2.89 -2.76
N PRO A 14 -20.04 -4.04 -3.45
CA PRO A 14 -18.95 -5.00 -3.53
C PRO A 14 -17.83 -4.44 -4.42
N CYS A 15 -16.61 -4.93 -4.21
CA CYS A 15 -15.43 -4.63 -5.03
C CYS A 15 -14.99 -3.14 -5.05
N THR A 16 -15.39 -2.34 -4.07
CA THR A 16 -14.87 -0.98 -3.90
C THR A 16 -13.48 -0.98 -3.26
N ARG A 17 -12.75 0.12 -3.40
CA ARG A 17 -11.48 0.32 -2.69
C ARG A 17 -11.67 0.56 -1.19
N GLU A 18 -12.91 0.70 -0.72
CA GLU A 18 -13.23 1.05 0.66
C GLU A 18 -13.45 -0.18 1.54
N ILE A 19 -13.37 -1.39 0.97
CA ILE A 19 -13.47 -2.63 1.74
C ILE A 19 -12.36 -2.65 2.81
N ARG A 20 -12.80 -2.75 4.06
CA ARG A 20 -11.96 -2.88 5.26
C ARG A 20 -11.10 -4.14 5.17
N VAL A 21 -9.89 -4.09 5.69
CA VAL A 21 -8.93 -5.22 5.63
C VAL A 21 -9.52 -6.48 6.27
N GLU A 22 -10.25 -6.33 7.37
CA GLU A 22 -10.96 -7.42 8.06
C GLU A 22 -12.01 -8.15 7.19
N HIS A 23 -12.45 -7.55 6.08
CA HIS A 23 -13.38 -8.13 5.12
C HIS A 23 -12.68 -8.64 3.85
N HIS A 24 -11.35 -8.58 3.76
CA HIS A 24 -10.62 -9.11 2.60
C HIS A 24 -10.69 -10.64 2.60
N HIS A 25 -10.96 -11.21 1.43
CA HIS A 25 -10.90 -12.65 1.24
C HIS A 25 -9.44 -13.13 1.25
N ARG A 26 -9.07 -13.99 2.21
CA ARG A 26 -7.71 -14.48 2.39
C ARG A 26 -7.51 -15.80 1.63
N LEU A 27 -6.47 -15.85 0.81
CA LEU A 27 -6.02 -17.06 0.11
C LEU A 27 -4.72 -17.54 0.76
N PRO A 28 -4.41 -18.85 0.81
CA PRO A 28 -3.21 -19.34 1.50
C PRO A 28 -1.90 -18.67 1.06
N HIS A 29 -1.69 -18.53 -0.25
CA HIS A 29 -0.50 -17.86 -0.80
C HIS A 29 -0.41 -16.36 -0.44
N TYR A 30 -1.52 -15.77 -0.02
CA TYR A 30 -1.61 -14.38 0.41
C TYR A 30 -1.03 -14.21 1.81
N ASP A 31 -1.29 -15.17 2.69
CA ASP A 31 -0.79 -15.16 4.07
C ASP A 31 0.74 -15.37 4.08
N ASP A 32 1.26 -16.29 3.27
CA ASP A 32 2.71 -16.50 3.10
C ASP A 32 3.42 -15.22 2.62
N ALA A 33 2.82 -14.54 1.63
CA ALA A 33 3.38 -13.29 1.10
C ALA A 33 3.32 -12.16 2.14
N LEU A 34 2.26 -12.10 2.95
CA LEU A 34 2.10 -11.13 4.01
C LEU A 34 3.14 -11.36 5.13
N GLU A 35 3.36 -12.60 5.52
CA GLU A 35 4.37 -12.98 6.51
C GLU A 35 5.78 -12.59 6.03
N GLY A 36 6.12 -12.87 4.77
CA GLY A 36 7.40 -12.46 4.19
C GLY A 36 7.61 -10.94 4.17
N LEU A 37 6.55 -10.16 3.90
CA LEU A 37 6.60 -8.70 3.97
C LEU A 37 6.76 -8.19 5.41
N LEU A 38 6.04 -8.77 6.37
CA LEU A 38 6.18 -8.43 7.80
C LEU A 38 7.59 -8.69 8.29
N TYR A 39 8.14 -9.87 7.97
CA TYR A 39 9.53 -10.21 8.27
C TYR A 39 10.50 -9.18 7.69
N THR A 40 10.32 -8.80 6.42
CA THR A 40 11.15 -7.79 5.75
C THR A 40 11.13 -6.46 6.50
N VAL A 41 9.94 -5.97 6.88
CA VAL A 41 9.79 -4.70 7.61
C VAL A 41 10.43 -4.78 9.00
N GLN A 42 10.23 -5.88 9.72
CA GLN A 42 10.80 -6.10 11.06
C GLN A 42 12.33 -6.13 11.03
N HIS A 43 12.93 -6.69 9.98
CA HIS A 43 14.38 -6.78 9.79
C HIS A 43 14.98 -5.57 9.06
N ARG A 44 14.20 -4.53 8.78
CA ARG A 44 14.62 -3.30 8.07
C ARG A 44 15.23 -3.59 6.69
N GLN A 45 14.65 -4.55 5.98
CA GLN A 45 15.08 -4.96 4.65
C GLN A 45 14.22 -4.31 3.56
N SER A 46 14.63 -4.47 2.31
CA SER A 46 13.86 -4.09 1.13
C SER A 46 13.29 -5.33 0.46
N ALA A 47 12.04 -5.27 0.01
CA ALA A 47 11.40 -6.33 -0.76
C ALA A 47 10.73 -5.79 -2.02
N ALA A 48 10.60 -6.65 -3.03
CA ALA A 48 9.84 -6.38 -4.24
C ALA A 48 8.63 -7.32 -4.30
N LEU A 49 7.42 -6.75 -4.35
CA LEU A 49 6.19 -7.51 -4.52
C LEU A 49 5.84 -7.59 -6.01
N ILE A 50 6.11 -8.73 -6.64
CA ILE A 50 5.94 -8.96 -8.08
C ILE A 50 4.74 -9.88 -8.32
N ALA A 51 3.75 -9.38 -9.06
CA ALA A 51 2.60 -10.17 -9.50
C ALA A 51 1.89 -9.48 -10.68
N PRO A 52 1.09 -10.20 -11.48
CA PRO A 52 0.25 -9.62 -12.53
C PRO A 52 -0.72 -8.53 -12.04
N ALA A 53 -1.27 -7.73 -12.96
CA ALA A 53 -2.31 -6.77 -12.63
C ALA A 53 -3.57 -7.49 -12.11
N GLY A 54 -4.24 -6.92 -11.10
CA GLY A 54 -5.48 -7.49 -10.55
C GLY A 54 -5.30 -8.61 -9.51
N THR A 55 -4.08 -9.05 -9.20
CA THR A 55 -3.83 -10.14 -8.23
C THR A 55 -3.83 -9.72 -6.75
N GLY A 56 -4.33 -8.52 -6.44
CA GLY A 56 -4.45 -8.09 -5.04
C GLY A 56 -3.17 -7.51 -4.39
N LYS A 57 -2.15 -7.10 -5.15
CA LYS A 57 -0.93 -6.45 -4.60
C LYS A 57 -1.26 -5.28 -3.66
N SER A 58 -2.15 -4.39 -4.07
CA SER A 58 -2.55 -3.22 -3.27
C SER A 58 -3.36 -3.62 -2.03
N ALA A 59 -4.14 -4.70 -2.10
CA ALA A 59 -4.82 -5.23 -0.93
C ALA A 59 -3.82 -5.85 0.07
N LEU A 60 -2.73 -6.44 -0.42
CA LEU A 60 -1.72 -7.09 0.42
C LEU A 60 -0.93 -6.04 1.20
N LEU A 61 -0.55 -4.97 0.52
CA LEU A 61 0.10 -3.82 1.16
C LEU A 61 -0.80 -3.14 2.19
N ARG A 62 -2.13 -3.13 1.98
CA ARG A 62 -3.07 -2.63 2.99
C ARG A 62 -3.15 -3.54 4.20
N ALA A 63 -3.19 -4.85 4.00
CA ALA A 63 -3.13 -5.82 5.08
C ALA A 63 -1.80 -5.74 5.87
N LEU A 64 -0.69 -5.48 5.18
CA LEU A 64 0.60 -5.21 5.83
C LEU A 64 0.51 -3.98 6.73
N VAL A 65 0.05 -2.85 6.19
CA VAL A 65 -0.04 -1.58 6.94
C VAL A 65 -0.96 -1.71 8.15
N ASP A 66 -2.09 -2.41 8.02
CA ASP A 66 -3.03 -2.68 9.11
C ASP A 66 -2.42 -3.47 10.29
N GLN A 67 -1.39 -4.28 10.02
CA GLN A 67 -0.67 -5.04 11.05
C GLN A 67 0.54 -4.30 11.65
N LEU A 68 0.92 -3.13 11.12
CA LEU A 68 2.03 -2.36 11.65
C LEU A 68 1.55 -1.43 12.78
N PRO A 69 2.10 -1.54 14.01
CA PRO A 69 1.75 -0.63 15.09
C PRO A 69 2.11 0.82 14.74
N GLU A 70 1.11 1.71 14.72
CA GLU A 70 1.27 3.13 14.37
C GLU A 70 2.30 3.85 15.27
N ALA A 71 2.43 3.42 16.53
CA ALA A 71 3.41 3.97 17.47
C ALA A 71 4.87 3.69 17.08
N ARG A 72 5.12 2.69 16.23
CA ARG A 72 6.48 2.25 15.84
C ARG A 72 6.79 2.51 14.37
N TYR A 73 5.78 2.54 13.51
CA TYR A 73 5.96 2.61 12.06
C TYR A 73 5.26 3.81 11.47
N ARG A 74 5.99 4.57 10.64
CA ARG A 74 5.44 5.62 9.78
C ARG A 74 5.38 5.10 8.36
N VAL A 75 4.18 5.06 7.78
CA VAL A 75 3.96 4.57 6.42
C VAL A 75 3.90 5.73 5.45
N HIS A 76 4.70 5.65 4.38
CA HIS A 76 4.70 6.63 3.29
C HIS A 76 4.45 5.95 1.95
N TYR A 77 3.43 6.41 1.23
CA TYR A 77 3.13 5.96 -0.12
C TYR A 77 3.72 6.94 -1.14
N VAL A 78 4.60 6.44 -2.00
CA VAL A 78 5.18 7.21 -3.11
C VAL A 78 4.76 6.57 -4.42
N LYS A 79 4.00 7.31 -5.22
CA LYS A 79 3.63 6.90 -6.57
C LYS A 79 4.76 7.31 -7.52
N VAL A 80 5.42 6.33 -8.15
CA VAL A 80 6.57 6.56 -9.06
C VAL A 80 6.10 6.80 -10.50
N THR A 81 5.00 7.53 -10.69
CA THR A 81 4.57 7.94 -12.04
C THR A 81 5.19 9.30 -12.32
N ASP A 82 5.98 9.39 -13.40
CA ASP A 82 6.70 10.61 -13.82
C ASP A 82 7.70 11.17 -12.79
N LEU A 83 8.13 10.35 -11.84
CA LEU A 83 9.05 10.75 -10.78
C LEU A 83 10.50 10.69 -11.27
N SER A 84 11.19 11.83 -11.28
CA SER A 84 12.64 11.83 -11.56
C SER A 84 13.42 11.20 -10.39
N LYS A 85 14.66 10.78 -10.65
CA LYS A 85 15.57 10.30 -9.58
C LYS A 85 15.71 11.32 -8.44
N ARG A 86 15.66 12.62 -8.77
CA ARG A 86 15.74 13.70 -7.78
C ARG A 86 14.48 13.79 -6.94
N ASP A 87 13.30 13.68 -7.56
CA ASP A 87 12.03 13.72 -6.84
C ASP A 87 11.86 12.49 -5.94
N MET A 88 12.37 11.33 -6.36
CA MET A 88 12.43 10.15 -5.50
C MET A 88 13.24 10.39 -4.22
N CYS A 89 14.46 10.94 -4.34
CA CYS A 89 15.28 11.27 -3.18
C CYS A 89 14.60 12.29 -2.26
N ARG A 90 13.88 13.25 -2.84
CA ARG A 90 13.09 14.24 -2.08
C ARG A 90 11.98 13.57 -1.29
N GLU A 91 11.19 12.71 -1.92
CA GLU A 91 10.08 12.01 -1.26
C GLU A 91 10.60 11.11 -0.12
N ILE A 92 11.74 10.43 -0.31
CA ILE A 92 12.38 9.64 0.74
C ILE A 92 12.85 10.53 1.90
N ALA A 93 13.49 11.68 1.62
CA ALA A 93 13.93 12.61 2.65
C ALA A 93 12.73 13.16 3.46
N CYS A 94 11.67 13.58 2.78
CA CYS A 94 10.43 14.03 3.40
C CYS A 94 9.79 12.93 4.27
N ALA A 95 9.76 11.68 3.78
CA ALA A 95 9.25 10.53 4.52
C ALA A 95 10.06 10.25 5.79
N ALA A 96 11.39 10.39 5.71
CA ALA A 96 12.31 10.26 6.84
C ALA A 96 12.28 11.44 7.83
N GLY A 97 11.55 12.53 7.52
CA GLY A 97 11.54 13.75 8.34
C GLY A 97 12.81 14.61 8.17
N CYS A 98 13.60 14.36 7.13
CA CYS A 98 14.79 15.12 6.80
C CYS A 98 14.45 16.25 5.83
N GLU A 99 15.11 17.41 5.97
CA GLU A 99 15.02 18.48 4.96
C GLU A 99 15.73 18.05 3.67
N PRO A 100 15.03 18.05 2.52
CA PRO A 100 15.65 17.78 1.23
C PRO A 100 16.65 18.89 0.89
N LYS A 101 17.93 18.56 0.75
CA LYS A 101 18.96 19.52 0.32
C LYS A 101 19.16 19.44 -1.20
N GLY A 102 18.53 20.37 -1.92
CA GLY A 102 18.58 20.45 -3.39
C GLY A 102 17.57 21.45 -3.94
N SER A 103 17.78 21.90 -5.18
CA SER A 103 16.81 22.73 -5.91
C SER A 103 15.67 21.85 -6.40
N TYR A 104 14.60 21.76 -5.62
CA TYR A 104 13.40 21.01 -5.98
C TYR A 104 12.32 21.97 -6.44
N ASN A 105 11.83 21.81 -7.67
CA ASN A 105 10.57 22.42 -8.04
C ASN A 105 9.48 21.74 -7.20
N TRP A 106 8.70 22.53 -6.47
CA TRP A 106 7.60 22.00 -5.70
C TRP A 106 6.58 21.45 -6.71
N LEU A 107 6.52 20.13 -6.85
CA LEU A 107 5.41 19.47 -7.53
C LEU A 107 4.11 19.99 -6.90
N VAL A 108 3.30 20.65 -7.73
CA VAL A 108 1.91 20.98 -7.41
C VAL A 108 1.23 19.65 -7.12
N ARG A 109 0.74 19.50 -5.88
CA ARG A 109 0.02 18.31 -5.41
C ARG A 109 -1.31 18.17 -6.12
#